data_AF-A0A2X3E4M4-F1
#
_entry.id   AF-A0A2X3E4M4-F1
#
_cell.length_a   1.000
_cell.length_b   1.000
_cell.length_c   1.000
_cell.angle_alpha   90.00
_cell.angle_beta   90.00
_cell.angle_gamma   90.00
#
_symmetry.space_group_name_H-M   'P 1'
#
loop_
_entity.id
_entity.type
_entity.pdbx_description
1 polymer ?
#
loop_
_entity_poly.entity_id
_entity_poly.type
_entity_poly.pdbx_seq_one_letter_code
_entity_poly.pdbx_strand_id
1 'polypeptide(L)' 'MDIHAEGISKADLEKTVGKPVETVPQIFVDQKHIGGCTDFEAWAKENLGLFA' A
#
# COMPACT_ATOMS: atom_id res chain seq x y z
N MET A 1 7.12 -6.41 2.28
CA MET A 1 6.48 -7.26 3.31
C MET A 1 5.64 -8.29 2.58
N ASP A 2 5.81 -9.57 2.87
CA ASP A 2 4.96 -10.64 2.33
C ASP A 2 4.02 -11.13 3.43
N ILE A 3 2.76 -10.69 3.37
CA ILE A 3 1.77 -10.98 4.42
C ILE A 3 1.41 -12.47 4.50
N HIS A 4 1.57 -13.24 3.42
CA HIS A 4 1.24 -14.66 3.41
C HIS A 4 2.35 -15.47 4.09
N ALA A 5 3.61 -15.11 3.85
CA ALA A 5 4.75 -15.73 4.51
C ALA A 5 4.79 -15.39 6.02
N GLU A 6 4.36 -14.19 6.40
CA GLU A 6 4.32 -13.73 7.79
C GLU A 6 3.05 -14.19 8.54
N GLY A 7 2.10 -14.85 7.86
CA GLY A 7 0.83 -15.29 8.47
C GLY A 7 -0.08 -14.13 8.89
N ILE A 8 0.12 -12.94 8.34
CA ILE A 8 -0.64 -11.73 8.64
C ILE A 8 -1.93 -11.76 7.82
N SER A 9 -3.07 -11.68 8.49
CA SER A 9 -4.35 -11.62 7.81
C SER A 9 -4.63 -10.22 7.26
N LYS A 10 -5.53 -10.13 6.29
CA LYS A 10 -6.05 -8.85 5.78
C LYS A 10 -6.54 -7.94 6.92
N ALA A 11 -7.23 -8.49 7.92
CA ALA A 11 -7.73 -7.74 9.07
C ALA A 11 -6.61 -7.20 9.97
N ASP A 12 -5.48 -7.91 10.06
CA ASP A 12 -4.33 -7.44 10.84
C ASP A 12 -3.56 -6.35 10.08
N LEU A 13 -3.54 -6.42 8.75
CA LEU A 13 -3.05 -5.34 7.92
C LEU A 13 -3.91 -4.07 8.10
N GLU A 14 -5.24 -4.19 8.10
CA GLU A 14 -6.17 -3.09 8.37
C GLU A 14 -5.93 -2.40 9.72
N LYS A 15 -5.70 -3.19 10.78
CA LYS A 15 -5.34 -2.65 12.11
C LYS A 15 -4.02 -1.88 12.08
N THR A 16 -3.06 -2.37 11.31
CA THR A 16 -1.72 -1.77 11.21
C THR A 16 -1.76 -0.45 10.42
N VAL A 17 -2.60 -0.36 9.38
CA VAL A 17 -2.73 0.85 8.55
C VAL A 17 -3.79 1.84 9.04
N GLY A 18 -4.70 1.41 9.92
CA GLY A 18 -5.80 2.23 10.43
C GLY A 18 -6.85 2.60 9.36
N LYS A 19 -6.84 1.93 8.22
CA LYS A 19 -7.76 2.14 7.09
C LYS A 19 -8.27 0.79 6.56
N PRO A 20 -9.49 0.74 6.00
CA PRO A 20 -9.97 -0.44 5.29
C PRO A 20 -9.00 -0.79 4.16
N VAL A 21 -8.60 -2.06 4.10
CA VAL A 21 -7.79 -2.59 3.01
C VAL A 21 -8.76 -3.33 2.14
N GLU A 22 -8.99 -2.92 0.90
CA GLU A 22 -9.95 -3.64 0.06
C GLU A 22 -9.29 -4.77 -0.73
N THR A 23 -8.10 -4.49 -1.27
CA THR A 23 -7.38 -5.38 -2.18
C THR A 23 -5.91 -5.46 -1.80
N VAL A 24 -5.25 -6.53 -2.21
CA VAL A 24 -3.78 -6.61 -2.21
C VAL A 24 -3.31 -6.49 -3.66
N PRO A 25 -2.10 -5.97 -3.93
CA PRO A 25 -1.09 -5.46 -2.98
C PRO A 25 -1.44 -4.10 -2.35
N GLN A 26 -0.88 -3.84 -1.17
CA GLN A 26 -0.90 -2.54 -0.48
C GLN A 26 0.51 -1.93 -0.48
N ILE A 27 0.61 -0.66 -0.86
CA ILE A 27 1.87 0.03 -1.13
C ILE A 27 2.14 1.08 -0.05
N PHE A 28 3.39 1.09 0.42
CA PHE A 28 3.91 2.03 1.40
C PHE A 28 5.17 2.68 0.86
N VAL A 29 5.28 3.99 1.01
CA VAL A 29 6.50 4.74 0.70
C VAL A 29 6.92 5.47 1.96
N ASP A 30 8.17 5.29 2.39
CA ASP A 30 8.71 5.88 3.62
C ASP A 30 7.80 5.68 4.85
N GLN A 31 7.26 4.46 5.00
CA GLN A 31 6.31 4.06 6.07
C GLN A 31 4.94 4.74 6.00
N LYS A 32 4.70 5.61 5.02
CA LYS A 32 3.37 6.17 4.73
C LYS A 32 2.58 5.20 3.86
N HIS A 33 1.41 4.82 4.33
CA HIS A 33 0.45 4.05 3.53
C HIS A 33 -0.06 4.91 2.36
N ILE A 34 0.21 4.45 1.14
CA ILE A 34 -0.22 5.12 -0.09
C ILE A 34 -1.57 4.57 -0.54
N GLY A 35 -1.76 3.25 -0.48
CA GLY A 35 -2.98 2.58 -0.89
C GLY A 35 -2.71 1.37 -1.78
N GLY A 36 -3.59 1.11 -2.73
CA GLY A 36 -3.42 0.05 -3.73
C GLY A 36 -2.53 0.47 -4.90
N CYS A 37 -2.52 -0.35 -5.96
CA CYS A 37 -1.76 -0.06 -7.18
C CYS A 37 -2.18 1.28 -7.83
N THR A 38 -3.49 1.55 -7.94
CA THR A 38 -4.01 2.77 -8.54
C THR A 38 -3.59 4.03 -7.78
N ASP A 39 -3.63 3.99 -6.44
CA ASP A 39 -3.21 5.10 -5.60
C ASP A 39 -1.70 5.36 -5.75
N PHE A 40 -0.92 4.30 -5.86
CA PHE A 40 0.52 4.40 -6.09
C PHE A 40 0.85 4.98 -7.46
N GLU A 41 0.14 4.62 -8.53
CA GLU A 41 0.36 5.23 -9.85
C GLU A 41 0.11 6.74 -9.83
N ALA A 42 -0.93 7.20 -9.14
CA ALA A 42 -1.20 8.62 -8.94
C ALA A 42 -0.08 9.28 -8.12
N TRP A 43 0.29 8.69 -6.99
CA TRP A 43 1.36 9.19 -6.13
C TRP A 43 2.72 9.25 -6.86
N ALA A 44 3.06 8.24 -7.64
CA ALA A 44 4.31 8.15 -8.39
C ALA A 44 4.42 9.22 -9.48
N LYS A 45 3.31 9.54 -10.17
CA LYS A 45 3.26 10.66 -11.13
C LYS A 45 3.57 11.99 -10.46
N GLU A 46 2.99 12.23 -9.29
CA GLU A 46 3.14 13.49 -8.56
C GLU A 46 4.51 13.63 -7.86
N ASN A 47 5.07 12.53 -7.34
CA ASN A 47 6.23 12.56 -6.43
C ASN A 47 7.53 12.06 -7.06
N LEU A 48 7.46 11.16 -8.05
CA LEU A 48 8.65 10.59 -8.70
C LEU A 48 8.92 11.19 -10.08
N GLY A 49 8.00 12.00 -10.62
CA GLY A 49 8.11 12.56 -11.97
C GLY A 49 8.19 11.48 -13.06
N LEU A 50 7.74 10.26 -12.76
CA LEU A 50 7.65 9.19 -13.74
C LEU A 50 6.59 9.60 -14.78
N PHE A 51 6.89 9.37 -16.06
CA PHE A 51 6.14 9.83 -17.25
C PHE A 51 6.42 11.27 -17.73
N ALA A 52 7.61 11.83 -17.49
CA ALA A 52 8.13 12.96 -18.27
C ALA A 52 8.68 12.51 -19.64
#